data_AF-A0A5C5WG68-F1
#
_entry.id   AF-A0A5C5WG68-F1
#
_cell.length_a   1.000
_cell.length_b   1.000
_cell.length_c   1.000
_cell.angle_alpha   90.00
_cell.angle_beta   90.00
_cell.angle_gamma   90.00
#
_symmetry.space_group_name_H-M   'P 1'
#
loop_
_entity.id
_entity.type
_entity.pdbx_description
1 polymer ?
#
loop_
_entity_poly.entity_id
_entity_poly.type
_entity_poly.pdbx_seq_one_letter_code
_entity_poly.pdbx_strand_id
1 'polypeptide(L)'
;MPTANYLENALMNHTFRSTSFTKPTKITIALCTSAPADTDDGSSISEVADSNSYARVDLGAPADADWSDPTAGTIGEITNAAAITFPQASGSWGTVTHVAILDSDTHGAGNLLWYQALSVSQAITSGQQFALAIGDLALSFGGAASNYLRNAWLNHTFRTGSFSQPTTVAVGLTTAAPVAASTGATITEVPDSNSYARVDLGAPADADWSAPTAGTQGEIDNAADIQFPTASGGWGTITHFALLDSDTHGAGNLLVSGTLDSSESVISGNAPKFAAGALNVQAN
;
A
#
# COMPACT_ATOMS: atom_id res chain seq x y z
N MET A 1 -4.48 7.38 5.71
CA MET A 1 -4.57 6.46 6.87
C MET A 1 -3.17 5.93 7.07
N PRO A 2 -2.56 5.97 8.27
CA PRO A 2 -1.11 6.05 8.28
C PRO A 2 -0.46 4.67 8.28
N THR A 3 -0.29 4.13 7.08
CA THR A 3 0.78 3.20 6.78
C THR A 3 2.10 3.97 6.83
N ALA A 4 3.12 3.42 7.49
CA ALA A 4 4.40 4.09 7.58
C ALA A 4 5.11 4.11 6.22
N ASN A 5 5.89 5.16 5.97
CA ASN A 5 6.65 5.36 4.73
C ASN A 5 7.52 4.14 4.39
N TYR A 6 8.04 3.43 5.40
CA TYR A 6 8.82 2.20 5.18
C TYR A 6 8.01 1.16 4.39
N LEU A 7 6.81 0.82 4.87
CA LEU A 7 6.00 -0.22 4.24
C LEU A 7 5.52 0.21 2.86
N GLU A 8 5.07 1.47 2.72
CA GLU A 8 4.64 2.02 1.44
C GLU A 8 5.77 2.00 0.41
N ASN A 9 6.95 2.50 0.76
CA ASN A 9 8.11 2.50 -0.11
C ASN A 9 8.53 1.07 -0.48
N ALA A 10 8.50 0.13 0.47
CA ALA A 10 8.85 -1.26 0.21
C ALA A 10 7.86 -1.93 -0.77
N LEU A 11 6.55 -1.70 -0.59
CA LEU A 11 5.52 -2.25 -1.47
C LEU A 11 5.51 -1.61 -2.85
N MET A 12 5.78 -0.31 -2.96
CA MET A 12 5.93 0.38 -4.24
C MET A 12 7.16 -0.10 -5.00
N ASN A 13 8.28 -0.25 -4.31
CA ASN A 13 9.47 -0.88 -4.88
C ASN A 13 9.18 -2.30 -5.36
N HIS A 14 8.51 -3.11 -4.54
CA HIS A 14 8.14 -4.48 -4.89
C HIS A 14 7.20 -4.56 -6.09
N THR A 15 6.28 -3.62 -6.22
CA THR A 15 5.25 -3.67 -7.28
C THR A 15 5.78 -3.14 -8.61
N PHE A 16 6.59 -2.08 -8.60
CA PHE A 16 6.93 -1.32 -9.81
C PHE A 16 8.43 -1.26 -10.12
N ARG A 17 9.31 -1.67 -9.20
CA ARG A 17 10.77 -1.56 -9.35
C ARG A 17 11.47 -2.90 -9.15
N SER A 18 12.79 -2.90 -9.29
CA SER A 18 13.60 -4.13 -9.25
C SER A 18 13.71 -4.78 -7.86
N THR A 19 13.40 -4.02 -6.81
CA THR A 19 13.61 -4.43 -5.41
C THR A 19 12.39 -5.17 -4.87
N SER A 20 12.56 -6.40 -4.40
CA SER A 20 11.48 -7.16 -3.79
C SER A 20 11.32 -6.87 -2.29
N PHE A 21 10.06 -6.85 -1.83
CA PHE A 21 9.71 -6.83 -0.41
C PHE A 21 9.48 -8.25 0.09
N THR A 22 10.39 -8.72 0.93
CA THR A 22 10.21 -10.00 1.61
C THR A 22 9.21 -9.82 2.75
N LYS A 23 8.20 -10.68 2.78
CA LYS A 23 7.22 -10.74 3.87
C LYS A 23 7.90 -10.73 5.25
N PRO A 24 7.40 -9.97 6.24
CA PRO A 24 7.95 -9.95 7.59
C PRO A 24 7.99 -11.34 8.23
N THR A 25 9.00 -11.61 9.07
CA THR A 25 9.09 -12.84 9.87
C THR A 25 8.42 -12.71 11.23
N LYS A 26 8.14 -11.48 11.66
CA LYS A 26 7.40 -11.13 12.88
C LYS A 26 6.44 -9.99 12.59
N ILE A 27 5.27 -10.02 13.23
CA ILE A 27 4.33 -8.91 13.35
C ILE A 27 4.14 -8.67 14.83
N THR A 28 4.52 -7.49 15.31
CA THR A 28 4.51 -7.17 16.73
C THR A 28 3.71 -5.91 17.01
N ILE A 29 3.02 -5.86 18.14
CA ILE A 29 2.15 -4.78 18.55
C ILE A 29 2.80 -4.04 19.72
N ALA A 30 3.11 -2.76 19.52
CA ALA A 30 3.68 -1.86 20.51
C ALA A 30 2.68 -0.78 20.94
N LEU A 31 2.81 -0.30 22.18
CA LEU A 31 2.01 0.81 22.71
C LEU A 31 2.86 2.09 22.71
N CYS A 32 2.27 3.18 22.24
CA CYS A 32 2.93 4.48 22.13
C CYS A 32 2.24 5.54 23.01
N THR A 33 3.05 6.44 23.57
CA THR A 33 2.58 7.53 24.45
C THR A 33 2.23 8.81 23.68
N SER A 34 2.69 8.94 22.44
CA SER A 34 2.28 9.97 21.48
C SER A 34 2.13 9.37 20.08
N ALA A 35 1.64 10.15 19.12
CA ALA A 35 1.47 9.71 17.74
C ALA A 35 2.84 9.42 17.09
N PRO A 36 3.04 8.22 16.52
CA PRO A 36 4.11 8.01 15.55
C PRO A 36 3.95 8.93 14.33
N ALA A 37 5.07 9.25 13.68
CA ALA A 37 5.12 9.85 12.35
C ALA A 37 5.34 8.76 11.28
N ASP A 38 4.95 9.03 10.03
CA ASP A 38 5.15 8.07 8.93
C ASP A 38 6.63 7.76 8.66
N THR A 39 7.55 8.64 9.08
CA THR A 39 9.00 8.43 8.99
C THR A 39 9.59 7.66 10.17
N ASP A 40 8.78 7.37 11.20
CA ASP A 40 9.30 6.69 12.38
C ASP A 40 9.65 5.23 12.11
N ASP A 41 10.51 4.71 12.96
CA ASP A 41 10.82 3.30 13.11
C ASP A 41 10.76 2.91 14.59
N GLY A 42 11.08 1.65 14.89
CA GLY A 42 11.05 1.14 16.26
C GLY A 42 11.97 1.86 17.23
N SER A 43 12.97 2.61 16.76
CA SER A 43 13.87 3.41 17.58
C SER A 43 13.38 4.83 17.84
N SER A 44 12.53 5.37 16.95
CA SER A 44 12.06 6.76 17.03
C SER A 44 10.61 6.90 17.50
N ILE A 45 9.78 5.85 17.44
CA ILE A 45 8.45 5.88 18.03
C ILE A 45 8.52 6.15 19.54
N SER A 46 7.50 6.84 20.05
CA SER A 46 7.31 7.09 21.49
C SER A 46 6.79 5.87 22.26
N GLU A 47 7.43 4.72 22.06
CA GLU A 47 7.07 3.45 22.68
C GLU A 47 7.10 3.55 24.21
N VAL A 48 6.15 2.88 24.87
CA VAL A 48 6.17 2.71 26.33
C VAL A 48 7.55 2.19 26.76
N ALA A 49 8.10 2.79 27.83
CA ALA A 49 9.44 2.44 28.30
C ALA A 49 9.55 0.94 28.65
N ASP A 50 10.67 0.31 28.26
CA ASP A 50 10.99 -1.08 28.55
C ASP A 50 11.24 -1.33 30.05
N SER A 51 10.15 -1.29 30.81
CA SER A 51 10.11 -1.31 32.27
C SER A 51 8.72 -1.70 32.75
N ASN A 52 8.57 -1.96 34.05
CA ASN A 52 7.26 -2.21 34.66
C ASN A 52 6.47 -3.34 33.97
N SER A 53 7.19 -4.38 33.50
CA SER A 53 6.66 -5.55 32.78
C SER A 53 6.04 -5.26 31.41
N TYR A 54 6.22 -4.06 30.85
CA TYR A 54 5.84 -3.81 29.46
C TYR A 54 6.69 -4.67 28.52
N ALA A 55 6.05 -5.22 27.49
CA ALA A 55 6.68 -5.86 26.35
C ALA A 55 5.73 -5.76 25.15
N ARG A 56 6.27 -5.70 23.92
CA ARG A 56 5.48 -5.84 22.69
C ARG A 56 4.76 -7.18 22.68
N VAL A 57 3.58 -7.24 22.08
CA VAL A 57 2.93 -8.52 21.80
C VAL A 57 3.41 -9.01 20.44
N ASP A 58 4.14 -10.13 20.42
CA ASP A 58 4.59 -10.79 19.18
C ASP A 58 3.52 -11.76 18.69
N LEU A 59 2.98 -11.51 17.50
CA LEU A 59 2.02 -12.40 16.82
C LEU A 59 2.73 -13.47 15.97
N GLY A 60 4.07 -13.41 15.87
CA GLY A 60 4.87 -14.30 15.04
C GLY A 60 4.81 -13.92 13.56
N ALA A 61 5.07 -14.90 12.69
CA ALA A 61 5.00 -14.68 11.25
C ALA A 61 3.55 -14.41 10.80
N PRO A 62 3.34 -13.64 9.71
CA PRO A 62 2.02 -13.35 9.15
C PRO A 62 1.10 -14.59 9.03
N ALA A 63 -0.07 -14.53 9.64
CA ALA A 63 -1.00 -15.66 9.73
C ALA A 63 -2.47 -15.25 9.63
N ASP A 64 -3.29 -16.13 9.05
CA ASP A 64 -4.73 -15.88 8.84
C ASP A 64 -5.54 -15.93 10.14
N ALA A 65 -4.96 -16.49 11.20
CA ALA A 65 -5.59 -16.52 12.52
C ALA A 65 -5.55 -15.16 13.23
N ASP A 66 -4.61 -14.28 12.84
CA ASP A 66 -4.40 -12.98 13.48
C ASP A 66 -5.17 -11.85 12.79
N TRP A 67 -5.55 -12.04 11.52
CA TRP A 67 -6.16 -10.99 10.69
C TRP A 67 -7.32 -11.50 9.83
N SER A 68 -8.36 -10.68 9.72
CA SER A 68 -9.52 -10.97 8.86
C SER A 68 -9.13 -11.04 7.38
N ASP A 69 -9.98 -11.67 6.57
CA ASP A 69 -9.77 -11.72 5.12
C ASP A 69 -10.10 -10.38 4.44
N PRO A 70 -9.18 -9.74 3.70
CA PRO A 70 -9.43 -8.46 3.03
C PRO A 70 -10.43 -8.56 1.88
N THR A 71 -10.82 -9.78 1.48
CA THR A 71 -11.88 -10.03 0.50
C THR A 71 -13.25 -10.25 1.15
N ALA A 72 -13.30 -10.51 2.46
CA ALA A 72 -14.54 -10.75 3.20
C ALA A 72 -14.96 -9.48 3.95
N GLY A 73 -15.73 -8.60 3.30
CA GLY A 73 -16.24 -7.36 3.92
C GLY A 73 -15.88 -6.11 3.14
N THR A 74 -15.36 -5.08 3.83
CA THR A 74 -14.85 -3.85 3.22
C THR A 74 -13.59 -4.17 2.43
N ILE A 75 -13.68 -4.16 1.10
CA ILE A 75 -12.56 -4.55 0.24
C ILE A 75 -11.40 -3.58 0.44
N GLY A 76 -10.20 -4.10 0.73
CA GLY A 76 -9.00 -3.30 1.00
C GLY A 76 -8.78 -2.94 2.47
N GLU A 77 -9.44 -3.64 3.40
CA GLU A 77 -9.22 -3.50 4.85
C GLU A 77 -9.15 -4.87 5.54
N ILE A 78 -8.26 -5.01 6.54
CA ILE A 78 -8.25 -6.14 7.48
C ILE A 78 -8.36 -5.63 8.91
N THR A 79 -8.91 -6.45 9.80
CA THR A 79 -8.93 -6.20 11.23
C THR A 79 -8.27 -7.33 12.00
N ASN A 80 -7.79 -7.08 13.22
CA ASN A 80 -7.27 -8.17 14.04
C ASN A 80 -8.39 -9.20 14.34
N ALA A 81 -8.12 -10.47 14.04
CA ALA A 81 -9.07 -11.58 14.18
C ALA A 81 -9.00 -12.26 15.56
N ALA A 82 -7.96 -11.98 16.34
CA ALA A 82 -7.80 -12.40 17.72
C ALA A 82 -7.64 -11.19 18.66
N ALA A 83 -8.05 -11.34 19.92
CA ALA A 83 -7.80 -10.33 20.93
C ALA A 83 -6.30 -10.29 21.27
N ILE A 84 -5.74 -9.09 21.35
CA ILE A 84 -4.31 -8.87 21.62
C ILE A 84 -4.17 -8.41 23.06
N THR A 85 -3.54 -9.23 23.91
CA THR A 85 -3.43 -8.97 25.35
C THR A 85 -1.98 -8.73 25.74
N PHE A 86 -1.70 -7.58 26.35
CA PHE A 86 -0.36 -7.24 26.84
C PHE A 86 -0.09 -7.88 28.21
N PRO A 87 1.17 -7.94 28.67
CA PRO A 87 1.47 -8.33 30.05
C PRO A 87 0.72 -7.48 31.09
N GLN A 88 0.56 -7.97 32.31
CA GLN A 88 0.06 -7.14 33.41
C GLN A 88 1.13 -6.11 33.81
N ALA A 89 0.74 -4.85 33.95
CA ALA A 89 1.65 -3.79 34.35
C ALA A 89 2.07 -3.97 35.82
N SER A 90 3.37 -3.98 36.11
CA SER A 90 3.92 -3.98 37.48
C SER A 90 4.21 -2.58 38.03
N GLY A 91 3.95 -1.55 37.22
CA GLY A 91 4.12 -0.13 37.52
C GLY A 91 3.33 0.69 36.49
N SER A 92 3.54 2.01 36.45
CA SER A 92 2.87 2.83 35.43
C SER A 92 3.58 2.74 34.08
N TRP A 93 2.80 2.68 33.00
CA TRP A 93 3.28 2.81 31.61
C TRP A 93 3.00 4.19 31.03
N GLY A 94 2.48 5.13 31.83
CA GLY A 94 2.00 6.42 31.36
C GLY A 94 0.63 6.35 30.71
N THR A 95 0.33 7.34 29.86
CA THR A 95 -0.90 7.39 29.06
C THR A 95 -0.60 6.90 27.65
N VAL A 96 -1.15 5.74 27.31
CA VAL A 96 -1.08 5.17 25.96
C VAL A 96 -2.09 5.89 25.09
N THR A 97 -1.63 6.37 23.94
CA THR A 97 -2.46 7.12 22.99
C THR A 97 -2.56 6.43 21.63
N HIS A 98 -1.58 5.61 21.26
CA HIS A 98 -1.49 4.96 19.96
C HIS A 98 -0.98 3.53 20.07
N VAL A 99 -1.26 2.74 19.03
CA VAL A 99 -0.69 1.43 18.78
C VAL A 99 0.20 1.52 17.54
N ALA A 100 1.34 0.84 17.56
CA ALA A 100 2.24 0.69 16.42
C ALA A 100 2.43 -0.80 16.11
N ILE A 101 2.57 -1.12 14.82
CA ILE A 101 2.85 -2.47 14.33
C ILE A 101 4.26 -2.47 13.73
N LEU A 102 5.14 -3.34 14.23
CA LEU A 102 6.54 -3.41 13.80
C LEU A 102 6.94 -4.83 13.39
N ASP A 103 7.99 -4.93 12.58
CA ASP A 103 8.56 -6.21 12.12
C ASP A 103 9.61 -6.83 13.06
N SER A 104 9.72 -6.32 14.29
CA SER A 104 10.66 -6.82 15.31
C SER A 104 10.03 -6.82 16.70
N ASP A 105 10.30 -7.85 17.50
CA ASP A 105 9.92 -7.95 18.91
C ASP A 105 10.87 -7.22 19.87
N THR A 106 11.97 -6.68 19.35
CA THR A 106 12.96 -5.97 20.15
C THR A 106 12.54 -4.52 20.35
N HIS A 107 12.39 -4.09 21.62
CA HIS A 107 12.13 -2.69 21.98
C HIS A 107 13.21 -1.78 21.38
N GLY A 108 12.80 -0.62 20.84
CA GLY A 108 13.76 0.30 20.21
C GLY A 108 14.26 -0.14 18.83
N ALA A 109 13.70 -1.20 18.24
CA ALA A 109 14.12 -1.73 16.94
C ALA A 109 12.94 -2.17 16.06
N GLY A 110 13.24 -2.49 14.80
CA GLY A 110 12.26 -2.88 13.78
C GLY A 110 11.77 -1.70 12.95
N ASN A 111 11.24 -1.98 11.78
CA ASN A 111 10.61 -0.99 10.93
C ASN A 111 9.15 -0.82 11.35
N LEU A 112 8.67 0.43 11.35
CA LEU A 112 7.25 0.70 11.53
C LEU A 112 6.51 0.28 10.26
N LEU A 113 5.50 -0.57 10.42
CA LEU A 113 4.64 -1.03 9.33
C LEU A 113 3.35 -0.22 9.29
N TRP A 114 2.79 0.05 10.47
CA TRP A 114 1.48 0.70 10.61
C TRP A 114 1.30 1.30 12.00
N TYR A 115 0.44 2.30 12.14
CA TYR A 115 0.04 2.81 13.45
C TYR A 115 -1.38 3.38 13.46
N GLN A 116 -1.97 3.45 14.66
CA GLN A 116 -3.32 3.99 14.86
C GLN A 116 -3.50 4.60 16.24
N ALA A 117 -4.28 5.68 16.29
CA ALA A 117 -4.73 6.27 17.54
C ALA A 117 -5.75 5.39 18.23
N LEU A 118 -5.64 5.24 19.55
CA LEU A 118 -6.72 4.67 20.35
C LEU A 118 -7.95 5.56 20.29
N SER A 119 -9.14 4.96 20.23
CA SER A 119 -10.41 5.70 20.32
C SER A 119 -10.51 6.52 21.61
N VAL A 120 -9.92 6.02 22.69
CA VAL A 120 -9.75 6.70 23.97
C VAL A 120 -8.36 6.39 24.50
N SER A 121 -7.57 7.43 24.78
CA SER A 121 -6.26 7.26 25.44
C SER A 121 -6.42 6.66 26.83
N GLN A 122 -5.51 5.76 27.23
CA GLN A 122 -5.62 5.01 28.48
C GLN A 122 -4.39 5.20 29.36
N ALA A 123 -4.59 5.67 30.59
CA ALA A 123 -3.55 5.65 31.60
C ALA A 123 -3.44 4.25 32.21
N ILE A 124 -2.27 3.62 32.09
CA ILE A 124 -2.03 2.27 32.61
C ILE A 124 -1.17 2.35 33.88
N THR A 125 -1.68 1.73 34.94
CA THR A 125 -1.11 1.72 36.28
C THR A 125 -0.91 0.29 36.77
N SER A 126 -0.15 0.12 37.85
CA SER A 126 0.17 -1.19 38.41
C SER A 126 -1.08 -2.04 38.64
N GLY A 127 -1.04 -3.29 38.21
CA GLY A 127 -2.14 -4.26 38.34
C GLY A 127 -3.14 -4.23 37.18
N GLN A 128 -3.09 -3.24 36.29
CA GLN A 128 -3.92 -3.21 35.09
C GLN A 128 -3.29 -4.02 33.95
N GLN A 129 -4.13 -4.46 33.02
CA GLN A 129 -3.73 -5.14 31.79
C GLN A 129 -4.40 -4.42 30.62
N PHE A 130 -3.62 -4.06 29.60
CA PHE A 130 -4.13 -3.49 28.37
C PHE A 130 -4.46 -4.62 27.38
N ALA A 131 -5.59 -4.50 26.68
CA ALA A 131 -5.97 -5.43 25.63
C ALA A 131 -6.72 -4.70 24.52
N LEU A 132 -6.52 -5.18 23.29
CA LEU A 132 -7.32 -4.82 22.12
C LEU A 132 -8.29 -5.99 21.87
N ALA A 133 -9.58 -5.68 21.77
CA ALA A 133 -10.59 -6.64 21.35
C ALA A 133 -10.43 -6.99 19.87
N ILE A 134 -11.08 -8.07 19.44
CA ILE A 134 -11.19 -8.42 18.02
C ILE A 134 -11.84 -7.24 17.29
N GLY A 135 -11.23 -6.80 16.19
CA GLY A 135 -11.74 -5.68 15.39
C GLY A 135 -11.28 -4.29 15.81
N ASP A 136 -10.52 -4.14 16.89
CA ASP A 136 -10.07 -2.82 17.37
C ASP A 136 -9.00 -2.20 16.45
N LEU A 137 -8.18 -3.03 15.79
CA LEU A 137 -7.24 -2.60 14.77
C LEU A 137 -7.88 -2.74 13.39
N ALA A 138 -7.79 -1.70 12.57
CA ALA A 138 -8.31 -1.68 11.19
C ALA A 138 -7.23 -1.15 10.25
N LEU A 139 -6.61 -2.06 9.48
CA LEU A 139 -5.51 -1.78 8.56
C LEU A 139 -6.04 -1.73 7.14
N SER A 140 -5.81 -0.62 6.45
CA SER A 140 -6.18 -0.45 5.05
C SER A 140 -5.13 0.36 4.30
N PHE A 141 -5.05 0.13 3.00
CA PHE A 141 -4.35 1.00 2.05
C PHE A 141 -5.39 1.84 1.32
N GLY A 142 -5.14 3.15 1.22
CA GLY A 142 -6.01 4.12 0.58
C GLY A 142 -5.62 4.42 -0.87
N GLY A 143 -5.68 5.70 -1.23
CA GLY A 143 -5.17 6.27 -2.48
C GLY A 143 -5.67 5.65 -3.79
N ALA A 144 -4.78 5.67 -4.78
CA ALA A 144 -5.04 5.29 -6.16
C ALA A 144 -4.93 3.78 -6.44
N ALA A 145 -4.54 2.98 -5.45
CA ALA A 145 -4.45 1.52 -5.58
C ALA A 145 -5.82 0.87 -5.76
N SER A 146 -5.89 -0.17 -6.59
CA SER A 146 -7.11 -0.97 -6.74
C SER A 146 -7.33 -1.88 -5.53
N ASN A 147 -8.57 -2.38 -5.39
CA ASN A 147 -8.92 -3.44 -4.46
C ASN A 147 -8.03 -4.68 -4.61
N TYR A 148 -7.67 -5.04 -5.86
CA TYR A 148 -6.76 -6.16 -6.11
C TYR A 148 -5.41 -5.92 -5.45
N LEU A 149 -4.80 -4.76 -5.72
CA LEU A 149 -3.45 -4.45 -5.22
C LEU A 149 -3.44 -4.30 -3.69
N ARG A 150 -4.43 -3.60 -3.12
CA ARG A 150 -4.58 -3.45 -1.67
C ARG A 150 -4.69 -4.81 -0.98
N ASN A 151 -5.53 -5.70 -1.51
CA ASN A 151 -5.70 -7.05 -0.96
C ASN A 151 -4.41 -7.87 -1.08
N ALA A 152 -3.69 -7.76 -2.20
CA ALA A 152 -2.42 -8.44 -2.41
C ALA A 152 -1.37 -7.98 -1.39
N TRP A 153 -1.25 -6.67 -1.15
CA TRP A 153 -0.34 -6.10 -0.15
C TRP A 153 -0.69 -6.48 1.28
N LEU A 154 -1.96 -6.41 1.67
CA LEU A 154 -2.43 -6.83 2.99
C LEU A 154 -2.15 -8.31 3.23
N ASN A 155 -2.46 -9.16 2.24
CA ASN A 155 -2.19 -10.59 2.34
C ASN A 155 -0.68 -10.86 2.46
N HIS A 156 0.13 -10.22 1.61
CA HIS A 156 1.59 -10.39 1.59
C HIS A 156 2.29 -9.85 2.82
N THR A 157 1.70 -8.89 3.53
CA THR A 157 2.35 -8.29 4.71
C THR A 157 1.87 -8.94 6.02
N PHE A 158 0.56 -9.19 6.17
CA PHE A 158 -0.04 -9.54 7.46
C PHE A 158 -0.66 -10.93 7.52
N ARG A 159 -0.92 -11.59 6.37
CA ARG A 159 -1.60 -12.90 6.32
C ARG A 159 -0.73 -13.98 5.69
N THR A 160 -1.26 -15.19 5.45
CA THR A 160 -0.46 -16.28 4.88
C THR A 160 -0.21 -16.14 3.38
N GLY A 161 -1.11 -15.48 2.64
CA GLY A 161 -1.01 -15.28 1.19
C GLY A 161 0.21 -14.44 0.77
N SER A 162 0.76 -14.68 -0.43
CA SER A 162 1.93 -13.93 -0.92
C SER A 162 1.60 -13.18 -2.20
N PHE A 163 2.25 -12.03 -2.39
CA PHE A 163 2.21 -11.26 -3.62
C PHE A 163 3.60 -11.30 -4.26
N SER A 164 3.74 -12.02 -5.36
CA SER A 164 4.94 -11.95 -6.18
C SER A 164 4.93 -10.66 -6.99
N GLN A 165 6.11 -10.12 -7.32
CA GLN A 165 6.19 -8.98 -8.23
C GLN A 165 5.48 -9.32 -9.55
N PRO A 166 4.78 -8.35 -10.16
CA PRO A 166 4.21 -8.53 -11.50
C PRO A 166 5.30 -8.98 -12.50
N THR A 167 4.95 -9.84 -13.46
CA THR A 167 5.86 -10.17 -14.56
C THR A 167 5.82 -9.14 -15.68
N THR A 168 4.79 -8.29 -15.66
CA THR A 168 4.50 -7.26 -16.64
C THR A 168 3.84 -6.09 -15.92
N VAL A 169 4.21 -4.87 -16.25
CA VAL A 169 3.46 -3.64 -15.92
C VAL A 169 3.19 -2.92 -17.23
N ALA A 170 1.93 -2.62 -17.50
CA ALA A 170 1.53 -1.91 -18.71
C ALA A 170 0.72 -0.66 -18.37
N VAL A 171 0.86 0.37 -19.21
CA VAL A 171 0.15 1.65 -19.08
C VAL A 171 -0.98 1.71 -20.11
N GLY A 172 -2.22 1.78 -19.63
CA GLY A 172 -3.41 2.00 -20.44
C GLY A 172 -4.02 3.39 -20.24
N LEU A 173 -4.76 3.86 -21.24
CA LEU A 173 -5.50 5.13 -21.22
C LEU A 173 -7.00 4.85 -21.11
N THR A 174 -7.70 5.63 -20.29
CA THR A 174 -9.15 5.46 -20.11
C THR A 174 -9.91 6.77 -20.31
N THR A 175 -11.16 6.63 -20.77
CA THR A 175 -12.06 7.76 -21.07
C THR A 175 -12.96 8.13 -19.89
N ALA A 176 -12.99 7.30 -18.84
CA ALA A 176 -13.65 7.54 -17.57
C ALA A 176 -12.80 7.03 -16.42
N ALA A 177 -13.06 7.54 -15.22
CA ALA A 177 -12.34 7.16 -14.00
C ALA A 177 -12.51 5.66 -13.70
N PRO A 178 -11.41 4.89 -13.60
CA PRO A 178 -11.45 3.59 -12.95
C PRO A 178 -11.91 3.73 -11.49
N VAL A 179 -12.61 2.72 -10.97
CA VAL A 179 -12.93 2.63 -9.54
C VAL A 179 -12.04 1.58 -8.89
N ALA A 180 -11.93 1.57 -7.55
CA ALA A 180 -11.07 0.62 -6.86
C ALA A 180 -11.40 -0.85 -7.19
N ALA A 181 -12.66 -1.18 -7.50
CA ALA A 181 -13.08 -2.52 -7.91
C ALA A 181 -12.83 -2.85 -9.39
N SER A 182 -12.35 -1.90 -10.19
CA SER A 182 -12.07 -2.13 -11.61
C SER A 182 -10.95 -3.15 -11.80
N THR A 183 -11.00 -3.83 -12.95
CA THR A 183 -9.97 -4.73 -13.46
C THR A 183 -9.62 -4.27 -14.88
N GLY A 184 -8.59 -4.86 -15.48
CA GLY A 184 -8.27 -4.56 -16.87
C GLY A 184 -9.39 -4.88 -17.87
N ALA A 185 -10.35 -5.73 -17.49
CA ALA A 185 -11.54 -6.03 -18.28
C ALA A 185 -12.70 -5.04 -18.07
N THR A 186 -12.72 -4.28 -16.97
CA THR A 186 -13.88 -3.46 -16.57
C THR A 186 -13.60 -1.96 -16.55
N ILE A 187 -12.34 -1.53 -16.67
CA ILE A 187 -12.01 -0.13 -16.94
C ILE A 187 -12.58 0.32 -18.28
N THR A 188 -12.92 1.61 -18.40
CA THR A 188 -13.35 2.22 -19.66
C THR A 188 -12.13 2.58 -20.52
N GLU A 189 -11.34 1.56 -20.84
CA GLU A 189 -10.14 1.66 -21.68
C GLU A 189 -10.50 2.11 -23.11
N VAL A 190 -9.57 2.84 -23.74
CA VAL A 190 -9.66 3.14 -25.18
C VAL A 190 -9.93 1.85 -25.96
N PRO A 191 -10.88 1.82 -26.92
CA PRO A 191 -11.16 0.62 -27.68
C PRO A 191 -9.92 0.12 -28.44
N ASP A 192 -9.71 -1.21 -28.47
CA ASP A 192 -8.64 -1.89 -29.22
C ASP A 192 -8.84 -1.75 -30.74
N SER A 193 -8.56 -0.54 -31.22
CA SER A 193 -8.81 -0.08 -32.59
C SER A 193 -7.98 1.17 -32.85
N ASN A 194 -7.93 1.63 -34.10
CA ASN A 194 -7.24 2.87 -34.46
C ASN A 194 -5.78 2.92 -33.95
N SER A 195 -5.12 1.76 -33.94
CA SER A 195 -3.74 1.55 -33.48
C SER A 195 -3.48 1.77 -31.99
N TYR A 196 -4.52 1.91 -31.15
CA TYR A 196 -4.33 1.94 -29.70
C TYR A 196 -3.79 0.59 -29.21
N ALA A 197 -2.82 0.65 -28.30
CA ALA A 197 -2.34 -0.47 -27.50
C ALA A 197 -1.82 0.08 -26.17
N ARG A 198 -1.85 -0.74 -25.10
CA ARG A 198 -1.15 -0.41 -23.86
C ARG A 198 0.34 -0.31 -24.11
N VAL A 199 1.03 0.54 -23.37
CA VAL A 199 2.50 0.55 -23.39
C VAL A 199 3.00 -0.48 -22.39
N ASP A 200 3.59 -1.56 -22.89
CA ASP A 200 4.25 -2.59 -22.07
C ASP A 200 5.61 -2.10 -21.58
N LEU A 201 5.80 -2.06 -20.26
CA LEU A 201 7.08 -1.75 -19.61
C LEU A 201 7.84 -3.02 -19.22
N GLY A 202 7.26 -4.21 -19.43
CA GLY A 202 7.84 -5.49 -19.04
C GLY A 202 7.82 -5.69 -17.52
N ALA A 203 8.75 -6.51 -17.02
CA ALA A 203 8.87 -6.76 -15.59
C ALA A 203 9.34 -5.50 -14.84
N PRO A 204 8.89 -5.26 -13.60
CA PRO A 204 9.30 -4.15 -12.75
C PRO A 204 10.81 -3.86 -12.78
N ALA A 205 11.20 -2.66 -13.18
CA ALA A 205 12.60 -2.26 -13.30
C ALA A 205 12.84 -0.80 -12.90
N ASP A 206 14.04 -0.53 -12.40
CA ASP A 206 14.45 0.82 -11.98
C ASP A 206 14.62 1.80 -13.16
N ALA A 207 14.67 1.28 -14.38
CA ALA A 207 14.72 2.09 -15.59
C ALA A 207 13.35 2.71 -15.94
N ASP A 208 12.26 2.13 -15.46
CA ASP A 208 10.90 2.57 -15.77
C ASP A 208 10.34 3.50 -14.71
N TRP A 209 10.80 3.40 -13.46
CA TRP A 209 10.27 4.16 -12.33
C TRP A 209 11.37 4.71 -11.40
N SER A 210 11.20 5.96 -10.98
CA SER A 210 12.03 6.60 -9.97
C SER A 210 11.90 5.87 -8.62
N ALA A 211 12.92 5.98 -7.78
CA ALA A 211 12.82 5.44 -6.42
C ALA A 211 11.81 6.27 -5.61
N PRO A 212 11.04 5.63 -4.70
CA PRO A 212 10.18 6.36 -3.79
C PRO A 212 10.96 7.42 -3.03
N THR A 213 10.49 8.66 -3.05
CA THR A 213 11.18 9.75 -2.34
C THR A 213 10.93 9.61 -0.84
N ALA A 214 11.97 9.84 -0.03
CA ALA A 214 11.83 9.80 1.42
C ALA A 214 10.82 10.87 1.87
N GLY A 215 9.76 10.47 2.57
CA GLY A 215 8.71 11.35 3.07
C GLY A 215 7.57 11.65 2.09
N THR A 216 7.50 10.99 0.93
CA THR A 216 6.41 11.16 -0.05
C THR A 216 5.45 9.97 -0.10
N GLN A 217 5.34 9.16 0.96
CA GLN A 217 4.37 8.06 1.07
C GLN A 217 4.35 7.12 -0.16
N GLY A 218 5.53 6.68 -0.62
CA GLY A 218 5.63 5.73 -1.74
C GLY A 218 5.51 6.33 -3.16
N GLU A 219 5.46 7.65 -3.32
CA GLU A 219 5.36 8.30 -4.62
C GLU A 219 6.53 7.95 -5.56
N ILE A 220 6.21 7.48 -6.76
CA ILE A 220 7.15 7.21 -7.86
C ILE A 220 6.71 7.94 -9.13
N ASP A 221 7.67 8.24 -9.99
CA ASP A 221 7.44 8.83 -11.31
C ASP A 221 8.00 7.91 -12.40
N ASN A 222 7.43 7.97 -13.60
CA ASN A 222 8.04 7.28 -14.73
C ASN A 222 9.45 7.84 -15.03
N ALA A 223 10.46 6.98 -14.97
CA ALA A 223 11.86 7.36 -15.18
C ALA A 223 12.23 7.51 -16.67
N ALA A 224 11.42 6.94 -17.56
CA ALA A 224 11.57 7.02 -19.01
C ALA A 224 10.29 7.51 -19.68
N ASP A 225 10.41 7.98 -20.93
CA ASP A 225 9.26 8.34 -21.75
C ASP A 225 8.36 7.11 -21.99
N ILE A 226 7.06 7.25 -21.69
CA ILE A 226 6.03 6.25 -22.01
C ILE A 226 5.31 6.72 -23.26
N GLN A 227 5.69 6.16 -24.41
CA GLN A 227 5.19 6.56 -25.72
C GLN A 227 4.11 5.60 -26.22
N PHE A 228 2.90 6.10 -26.43
CA PHE A 228 1.84 5.33 -27.07
C PHE A 228 2.02 5.28 -28.59
N PRO A 229 1.44 4.28 -29.29
CA PRO A 229 1.42 4.25 -30.74
C PRO A 229 0.81 5.52 -31.37
N THR A 230 1.19 5.83 -32.60
CA THR A 230 0.49 6.89 -33.34
C THR A 230 -0.93 6.44 -33.68
N ALA A 231 -1.91 7.22 -33.26
CA ALA A 231 -3.31 6.97 -33.53
C ALA A 231 -3.59 7.01 -35.03
N SER A 232 -4.24 5.97 -35.57
CA SER A 232 -4.69 5.95 -36.97
C SER A 232 -6.11 6.52 -37.14
N GLY A 233 -6.82 6.73 -36.03
CA GLY A 233 -8.17 7.28 -35.94
C GLY A 233 -8.41 7.91 -34.55
N GLY A 234 -9.66 8.23 -34.21
CA GLY A 234 -9.99 8.81 -32.90
C GLY A 234 -9.96 7.77 -31.78
N TRP A 235 -9.38 8.12 -30.63
CA TRP A 235 -9.45 7.33 -29.39
C TRP A 235 -10.46 7.88 -28.38
N GLY A 236 -11.06 9.04 -28.68
CA GLY A 236 -11.93 9.78 -27.77
C GLY A 236 -11.16 10.80 -26.92
N THR A 237 -11.81 11.27 -25.86
CA THR A 237 -11.18 12.17 -24.87
C THR A 237 -10.68 11.34 -23.70
N ILE A 238 -9.37 11.28 -23.56
CA ILE A 238 -8.68 10.58 -22.49
C ILE A 238 -8.69 11.47 -21.25
N THR A 239 -9.04 10.89 -20.11
CA THR A 239 -9.19 11.62 -18.85
C THR A 239 -8.35 11.01 -17.73
N HIS A 240 -7.98 9.73 -17.83
CA HIS A 240 -7.26 8.98 -16.80
C HIS A 240 -6.28 7.99 -17.43
N PHE A 241 -5.40 7.45 -16.60
CA PHE A 241 -4.53 6.32 -16.92
C PHE A 241 -4.76 5.16 -15.96
N ALA A 242 -4.33 3.97 -16.37
CA ALA A 242 -4.34 2.76 -15.56
C ALA A 242 -2.99 2.03 -15.70
N LEU A 243 -2.42 1.61 -14.58
CA LEU A 243 -1.32 0.64 -14.53
C LEU A 243 -1.91 -0.75 -14.32
N LEU A 244 -1.54 -1.70 -15.16
CA LEU A 244 -2.08 -3.07 -15.15
C LEU A 244 -0.96 -4.09 -15.16
N ASP A 245 -1.23 -5.28 -14.63
CA ASP A 245 -0.28 -6.41 -14.64
C ASP A 245 -0.27 -7.21 -15.95
N SER A 246 -0.86 -6.66 -17.02
CA SER A 246 -0.95 -7.26 -18.34
C SER A 246 -0.94 -6.19 -19.43
N ASP A 247 -0.17 -6.44 -20.49
CA ASP A 247 -0.14 -5.65 -21.72
C ASP A 247 -1.35 -5.89 -22.64
N THR A 248 -2.14 -6.93 -22.38
CA THR A 248 -3.26 -7.34 -23.22
C THR A 248 -4.50 -6.51 -22.91
N HIS A 249 -5.06 -5.85 -23.93
CA HIS A 249 -6.31 -5.08 -23.83
C HIS A 249 -7.43 -5.92 -23.22
N GLY A 250 -8.21 -5.32 -22.30
CA GLY A 250 -9.34 -6.00 -21.68
C GLY A 250 -8.94 -7.14 -20.72
N ALA A 251 -7.65 -7.31 -20.42
CA ALA A 251 -7.14 -8.34 -19.51
C ALA A 251 -6.28 -7.74 -18.39
N GLY A 252 -5.90 -8.58 -17.43
CA GLY A 252 -5.09 -8.19 -16.27
C GLY A 252 -5.89 -7.60 -15.11
N ASN A 253 -5.21 -7.48 -13.98
CA ASN A 253 -5.67 -6.77 -12.81
C ASN A 253 -5.28 -5.29 -12.93
N LEU A 254 -6.16 -4.41 -12.48
CA LEU A 254 -5.79 -3.02 -12.26
C LEU A 254 -4.85 -2.98 -11.05
N LEU A 255 -3.71 -2.30 -11.17
CA LEU A 255 -2.78 -2.06 -10.05
C LEU A 255 -3.09 -0.71 -9.42
N VAL A 256 -2.94 0.36 -10.21
CA VAL A 256 -3.14 1.76 -9.80
C VAL A 256 -3.79 2.53 -10.96
N SER A 257 -4.60 3.55 -10.67
CA SER A 257 -5.14 4.46 -11.68
C SER A 257 -5.14 5.91 -11.21
N GLY A 258 -4.84 6.85 -12.10
CA GLY A 258 -4.83 8.28 -11.78
C GLY A 258 -5.55 9.13 -12.83
N THR A 259 -5.86 10.36 -12.46
CA THR A 259 -6.44 11.37 -13.37
C THR A 259 -5.32 12.07 -14.14
N LEU A 260 -5.55 12.44 -15.39
CA LEU A 260 -4.63 13.30 -16.12
C LEU A 260 -4.82 14.76 -15.70
N ASP A 261 -3.72 15.52 -15.55
CA ASP A 261 -3.76 16.96 -15.26
C ASP A 261 -4.59 17.74 -16.29
N SER A 262 -4.59 17.27 -17.53
CA SER A 262 -5.45 17.77 -18.60
C SER A 262 -5.96 16.62 -19.44
N SER A 263 -7.26 16.65 -19.76
CA SER A 263 -7.84 15.67 -20.67
C SER A 263 -7.38 15.93 -22.11
N GLU A 264 -7.15 14.86 -22.87
CA GLU A 264 -6.63 14.94 -24.22
C GLU A 264 -7.59 14.27 -25.22
N SER A 265 -8.03 15.01 -26.24
CA SER A 265 -8.75 14.43 -27.38
C SER A 265 -7.76 13.94 -28.41
N VAL A 266 -7.69 12.62 -28.60
CA VAL A 266 -6.72 12.00 -29.50
C VAL A 266 -7.39 11.68 -30.84
N ILE A 267 -6.80 12.22 -31.91
CA ILE A 267 -7.21 12.03 -33.30
C ILE A 267 -6.09 11.41 -34.13
N SER A 268 -6.40 11.06 -35.39
CA SER A 268 -5.42 10.49 -36.32
C SER A 268 -4.15 11.37 -36.43
N GLY A 269 -2.98 10.75 -36.31
CA GLY A 269 -1.68 11.40 -36.34
C GLY A 269 -1.16 11.86 -34.97
N ASN A 270 -1.97 11.85 -33.91
CA ASN A 270 -1.47 12.08 -32.55
C ASN A 270 -0.70 10.86 -32.03
N ALA A 271 0.30 11.09 -31.19
CA ALA A 271 1.07 10.05 -30.52
C ALA A 271 1.26 10.45 -29.05
N PRO A 272 0.25 10.24 -28.18
CA PRO A 272 0.30 10.64 -26.79
C PRO A 272 1.53 10.08 -26.08
N LYS A 273 2.10 10.86 -25.15
CA LYS A 273 3.32 10.49 -24.43
C LYS A 273 3.28 11.05 -23.01
N PHE A 274 3.65 10.23 -22.03
CA PHE A 274 4.15 10.75 -20.77
C PHE A 274 5.66 10.95 -20.90
N ALA A 275 6.13 12.19 -20.84
CA ALA A 275 7.55 12.43 -20.72
C ALA A 275 8.08 11.85 -19.39
N ALA A 276 9.36 11.53 -19.30
CA ALA A 276 9.97 11.16 -18.02
C ALA A 276 9.62 12.20 -16.93
N GLY A 277 9.14 11.72 -15.78
CA GLY A 277 8.69 12.55 -14.66
C GLY A 277 7.28 13.12 -14.77
N ALA A 278 6.52 12.81 -15.82
CA ALA A 278 5.17 13.36 -16.03
C ALA A 278 4.04 12.49 -15.46
N LEU A 279 4.30 11.19 -15.26
CA LEU A 279 3.34 10.24 -14.71
C LEU A 279 3.70 9.96 -13.25
N ASN A 280 3.01 10.65 -12.35
CA ASN A 280 3.14 10.49 -10.91
C ASN A 280 2.20 9.39 -10.40
N VAL A 281 2.73 8.51 -9.55
CA VAL A 281 2.00 7.35 -9.02
C VAL A 281 2.26 7.25 -7.53
N GLN A 282 1.19 7.42 -6.76
CA GLN A 282 1.18 7.20 -5.31
C GLN A 282 0.02 6.25 -4.98
N ALA A 283 0.25 5.32 -4.07
CA ALA A 283 -0.72 4.27 -3.79
C ALA A 283 -1.66 4.56 -2.62
N ASN A 284 -1.32 5.47 -1.71
CA ASN A 284 -2.11 5.80 -0.50
C ASN A 284 -2.45 7.29 -0.43
#